data_AF-A0AAU6GPW5-F1
#
_entry.id   AF-A0AAU6GPW5-F1
#
_cell.length_a   1.000
_cell.length_b   1.000
_cell.length_c   1.000
_cell.angle_alpha   90.00
_cell.angle_beta   90.00
_cell.angle_gamma   90.00
#
_symmetry.space_group_name_H-M   'P 1'
#
loop_
_entity.id
_entity.type
_entity.pdbx_description
1 polymer ?
#
loop_
_entity_poly.entity_id
_entity_poly.type
_entity_poly.pdbx_seq_one_letter_code
_entity_poly.pdbx_strand_id
1 'polypeptide(L)'
;MPKKQSRAPQLARQIQAVTGLPYTRCLKLCQPSEGSWVRLACELRAAGLIEAAARLRAVDAVTTEASTWFSAGGEIEGIYYYTDSKRVRRTYDACSDAADAALNRAGIDSYSRDSDAEAYHAAFLALSKAGTLPDGRPLARAALDLFADDPMWCSDVIRSRGRAPFTYDTAAELTGPGTPTAVAARKAARAMARAAAVPFKGDEEWYEAAGIMVVVMWHAGEAAGLPSLEGRPNCRDHLRRFTDGEIPQR
;
A
#
# COMPACT_ATOMS: atom_id res chain seq x y z
N MET A 1 -9.35 25.41 20.15
CA MET A 1 -8.75 24.22 19.49
C MET A 1 -7.23 24.39 19.51
N PRO A 2 -6.45 23.47 20.08
CA PRO A 2 -5.00 23.57 19.98
C PRO A 2 -4.59 23.36 18.51
N LYS A 3 -3.87 24.33 17.93
CA LYS A 3 -3.26 24.20 16.60
C LYS A 3 -2.29 23.03 16.68
N LYS A 4 -2.58 21.89 16.05
CA LYS A 4 -1.60 20.83 15.83
C LYS A 4 -0.41 21.47 15.12
N GLN A 5 0.71 21.67 15.83
CA GLN A 5 1.96 22.06 15.19
C GLN A 5 2.25 20.99 14.13
N SER A 6 2.35 21.40 12.87
CA SER A 6 2.72 20.45 11.82
C SER A 6 4.14 19.96 12.12
N ARG A 7 4.40 18.67 11.95
CA ARG A 7 5.74 18.09 12.11
C ARG A 7 6.71 18.53 11.00
N ALA A 8 6.17 19.04 9.88
CA ALA A 8 6.92 19.40 8.68
C ALA A 8 7.99 20.50 8.88
N PRO A 9 7.76 21.62 9.57
CA PRO A 9 8.80 22.61 9.86
C PRO A 9 9.97 22.07 10.67
N GLN A 10 9.71 21.18 11.65
CA GLN A 10 10.76 20.57 12.46
C GLN A 10 11.61 19.60 11.62
N LEU A 11 10.96 18.74 10.83
CA LEU A 11 11.63 17.82 9.92
C LEU A 11 12.47 18.59 8.87
N ALA A 12 11.91 19.66 8.28
CA ALA A 12 12.62 20.50 7.31
C ALA A 12 13.89 21.16 7.92
N ARG A 13 13.86 21.54 9.20
CA ARG A 13 15.04 22.05 9.91
C ARG A 13 16.10 20.98 10.11
N GLN A 14 15.69 19.76 10.47
CA GLN A 14 16.60 18.62 10.61
C GLN A 14 17.27 18.30 9.27
N ILE A 15 16.48 18.21 8.19
CA ILE A 15 16.99 17.97 6.84
C ILE A 15 17.94 19.08 6.40
N GLN A 16 17.58 20.35 6.62
CA GLN A 16 18.46 21.48 6.34
C GLN A 16 19.81 21.33 7.05
N ALA A 17 19.82 20.95 8.33
CA ALA A 17 21.04 20.79 9.10
C ALA A 17 21.94 19.66 8.56
N VAL A 18 21.34 18.55 8.09
CA VAL A 18 22.08 17.39 7.56
C VAL A 18 22.59 17.62 6.14
N THR A 19 21.76 18.23 5.28
CA THR A 19 22.04 18.34 3.84
C THR A 19 22.69 19.66 3.44
N GLY A 20 22.50 20.71 4.25
CA GLY A 20 22.85 22.08 3.88
C GLY A 20 21.95 22.69 2.80
N LEU A 21 20.85 22.03 2.42
CA LEU A 21 19.89 22.58 1.45
C LEU A 21 19.16 23.82 2.01
N PRO A 22 18.70 24.74 1.14
CA PRO A 22 17.87 25.85 1.58
C PRO A 22 16.60 25.38 2.30
N TYR A 23 16.25 26.03 3.41
CA TYR A 23 15.08 25.67 4.22
C TYR A 23 13.77 25.59 3.42
N THR A 24 13.58 26.48 2.44
CA THR A 24 12.41 26.49 1.55
C THR A 24 12.32 25.23 0.69
N ARG A 25 13.47 24.69 0.25
CA ARG A 25 13.54 23.41 -0.47
C ARG A 25 13.22 22.25 0.46
N CYS A 26 13.77 22.24 1.68
CA CYS A 26 13.46 21.23 2.69
C CYS A 26 11.96 21.23 3.07
N LEU A 27 11.35 22.41 3.22
CA LEU A 27 9.91 22.53 3.47
C LEU A 27 9.07 21.95 2.33
N LYS A 28 9.49 22.14 1.08
CA LYS A 28 8.80 21.57 -0.08
C LYS A 28 8.84 20.04 -0.06
N LEU A 29 9.97 19.45 0.32
CA LEU A 29 10.10 17.99 0.48
C LEU A 29 9.18 17.44 1.59
N CYS A 30 8.86 18.25 2.59
CA CYS A 30 8.00 17.86 3.72
C CYS A 30 6.50 18.13 3.46
N GLN A 31 6.10 18.57 2.26
CA GLN A 31 4.69 18.80 1.96
C GLN A 31 3.94 17.46 1.90
N PRO A 32 2.80 17.33 2.59
CA PRO A 32 2.03 16.09 2.53
C PRO A 32 1.48 15.89 1.12
N SER A 33 1.70 14.71 0.55
CA SER A 33 0.93 14.21 -0.59
C SER A 33 -0.29 13.46 -0.05
N GLU A 34 -1.49 13.73 -0.58
CA GLU A 34 -2.64 12.86 -0.31
C GLU A 34 -2.42 11.52 -1.02
N GLY A 35 -1.82 10.58 -0.28
CA GLY A 35 -1.56 9.22 -0.76
C GLY A 35 -2.81 8.34 -0.70
N SER A 36 -2.78 7.25 -1.48
CA SER A 36 -3.81 6.22 -1.48
C SER A 36 -4.08 5.63 -0.08
N TRP A 37 -3.07 5.63 0.80
CA TRP A 37 -3.14 5.10 2.16
C TRP A 37 -3.99 5.96 3.10
N VAL A 38 -3.85 7.30 3.01
CA VAL A 38 -4.66 8.25 3.79
C VAL A 38 -6.13 8.12 3.42
N ARG A 39 -6.42 7.99 2.13
CA ARG A 39 -7.79 7.78 1.63
C ARG A 39 -8.36 6.46 2.14
N LEU A 40 -7.61 5.34 2.05
CA LEU A 40 -8.07 4.08 2.64
C LEU A 40 -8.34 4.22 4.13
N ALA A 41 -7.46 4.88 4.89
CA ALA A 41 -7.67 5.08 6.32
C ALA A 41 -8.93 5.90 6.63
N CYS A 42 -9.29 6.89 5.79
CA CYS A 42 -10.55 7.61 5.92
C CYS A 42 -11.77 6.68 5.74
N GLU A 43 -11.77 5.86 4.69
CA GLU A 43 -12.88 4.95 4.38
C GLU A 43 -13.01 3.83 5.43
N LEU A 44 -11.89 3.27 5.88
CA LEU A 44 -11.87 2.31 7.00
C LEU A 44 -12.51 2.91 8.25
N ARG A 45 -12.17 4.16 8.57
CA ARG A 45 -12.74 4.87 9.72
C ARG A 45 -14.25 5.08 9.54
N ALA A 46 -14.68 5.50 8.36
CA ALA A 46 -16.10 5.70 8.04
C ALA A 46 -16.90 4.38 8.14
N ALA A 47 -16.28 3.25 7.82
CA ALA A 47 -16.85 1.92 7.96
C ALA A 47 -16.77 1.33 9.39
N GLY A 48 -16.28 2.11 10.37
CA GLY A 48 -16.18 1.71 11.79
C GLY A 48 -14.91 0.93 12.15
N LEU A 49 -13.95 0.77 11.23
CA LEU A 49 -12.67 0.09 11.46
C LEU A 49 -11.62 1.07 12.00
N ILE A 50 -11.92 1.66 13.17
CA ILE A 50 -11.16 2.79 13.74
C ILE A 50 -9.70 2.43 14.02
N GLU A 51 -9.45 1.23 14.56
CA GLU A 51 -8.10 0.80 14.90
C GLU A 51 -7.23 0.58 13.65
N ALA A 52 -7.76 -0.10 12.64
CA ALA A 52 -7.06 -0.31 11.37
C ALA A 52 -6.75 1.04 10.69
N ALA A 53 -7.70 1.97 10.67
CA ALA A 53 -7.49 3.32 10.16
C ALA A 53 -6.41 4.10 10.92
N ALA A 54 -6.36 3.98 12.25
CA ALA A 54 -5.36 4.64 13.08
C ALA A 54 -3.96 4.07 12.85
N ARG A 55 -3.85 2.75 12.75
CA ARG A 55 -2.58 2.05 12.45
C ARG A 55 -2.06 2.45 11.06
N LEU A 56 -2.90 2.40 10.02
CA LEU A 56 -2.50 2.76 8.67
C LEU A 56 -2.02 4.23 8.58
N ARG A 57 -2.66 5.16 9.30
CA ARG A 57 -2.20 6.56 9.38
C ARG A 57 -0.87 6.72 10.12
N ALA A 58 -0.61 5.91 11.14
CA ALA A 58 0.65 5.95 11.86
C ALA A 58 1.80 5.49 10.95
N VAL A 59 1.58 4.40 10.21
CA VAL A 59 2.52 3.87 9.22
C VAL A 59 2.78 4.90 8.11
N ASP A 60 1.72 5.41 7.48
CA ASP A 60 1.79 6.44 6.43
C ASP A 60 2.64 7.66 6.85
N ALA A 61 2.46 8.12 8.10
CA ALA A 61 3.24 9.24 8.61
C ALA A 61 4.74 8.92 8.72
N VAL A 62 5.10 7.71 9.15
CA VAL A 62 6.50 7.28 9.29
C VAL A 62 7.14 6.98 7.94
N THR A 63 6.43 6.33 7.02
CA THR A 63 6.93 6.06 5.67
C THR A 63 7.08 7.34 4.86
N THR A 64 6.19 8.32 5.05
CA THR A 64 6.35 9.67 4.50
C THR A 64 7.60 10.35 5.03
N GLU A 65 7.84 10.33 6.35
CA GLU A 65 9.06 10.90 6.96
C GLU A 65 10.33 10.24 6.38
N ALA A 66 10.37 8.91 6.30
CA ALA A 66 11.49 8.16 5.73
C ALA A 66 11.71 8.51 4.24
N SER A 67 10.64 8.57 3.45
CA SER A 67 10.69 8.96 2.03
C SER A 67 11.22 10.39 1.84
N THR A 68 10.87 11.31 2.74
CA THR A 68 11.39 12.68 2.74
C THR A 68 12.91 12.70 2.98
N TRP A 69 13.40 11.89 3.92
CA TRP A 69 14.84 11.74 4.16
C TRP A 69 15.58 11.19 2.94
N PHE A 70 15.08 10.11 2.34
CA PHE A 70 15.67 9.56 1.10
C PHE A 70 15.67 10.58 -0.04
N SER A 71 14.56 11.31 -0.23
CA SER A 71 14.46 12.36 -1.25
C SER A 71 15.49 13.47 -1.03
N ALA A 72 15.73 13.86 0.23
CA ALA A 72 16.74 14.86 0.55
C ALA A 72 18.17 14.37 0.26
N GLY A 73 18.45 13.09 0.48
CA GLY A 73 19.71 12.46 0.06
C GLY A 73 19.87 12.46 -1.47
N GLY A 74 18.82 12.07 -2.20
CA GLY A 74 18.80 12.07 -3.66
C GLY A 74 18.95 13.47 -4.27
N GLU A 75 18.42 14.51 -3.63
CA GLU A 75 18.63 15.90 -4.04
C GLU A 75 20.11 16.32 -3.96
N ILE A 76 20.83 15.86 -2.93
CA ILE A 76 22.26 16.13 -2.77
C ILE A 76 23.07 15.32 -3.79
N GLU A 77 22.70 14.07 -4.02
CA GLU A 77 23.28 13.26 -5.08
C GLU A 77 23.13 13.97 -6.43
N GLY A 78 21.92 14.40 -6.82
CA GLY A 78 21.69 15.09 -8.09
C GLY A 78 22.48 16.38 -8.28
N ILE A 79 22.81 17.10 -7.21
CA ILE A 79 23.62 18.35 -7.28
C ILE A 79 25.12 18.05 -7.35
N TYR A 80 25.60 17.06 -6.61
CA TYR A 80 27.04 16.87 -6.35
C TYR A 80 27.63 15.57 -6.92
N TYR A 81 26.85 14.74 -7.62
CA TYR A 81 27.26 13.42 -8.12
C TYR A 81 28.63 13.42 -8.79
N TYR A 82 28.86 14.36 -9.71
CA TYR A 82 30.10 14.44 -10.49
C TYR A 82 31.19 15.34 -9.88
N THR A 83 30.89 16.05 -8.78
CA THR A 83 31.77 17.11 -8.26
C THR A 83 32.31 16.82 -6.85
N ASP A 84 31.55 16.13 -6.00
CA ASP A 84 31.94 15.84 -4.61
C ASP A 84 31.31 14.53 -4.10
N SER A 85 31.89 13.41 -4.52
CA SER A 85 31.42 12.08 -4.13
C SER A 85 31.55 11.79 -2.63
N LYS A 86 32.50 12.42 -1.93
CA LYS A 86 32.64 12.30 -0.46
C LYS A 86 31.49 12.98 0.26
N ARG A 87 31.04 14.13 -0.22
CA ARG A 87 29.86 14.81 0.32
C ARG A 87 28.60 14.02 0.03
N VAL A 88 28.40 13.56 -1.21
CA VAL A 88 27.25 12.73 -1.58
C VAL A 88 27.14 11.52 -0.65
N ARG A 89 28.22 10.74 -0.51
CA ARG A 89 28.21 9.55 0.34
C ARG A 89 27.85 9.89 1.79
N ARG A 90 28.54 10.86 2.40
CA ARG A 90 28.29 11.24 3.80
C ARG A 90 26.87 11.71 4.04
N THR A 91 26.32 12.53 3.15
CA THR A 91 24.96 13.04 3.30
C THR A 91 23.92 11.95 3.03
N TYR A 92 24.16 11.09 2.05
CA TYR A 92 23.27 9.96 1.77
C TYR A 92 23.23 8.98 2.95
N ASP A 93 24.40 8.62 3.51
CA ASP A 93 24.50 7.75 4.69
C ASP A 93 23.69 8.36 5.86
N ALA A 94 23.88 9.65 6.15
CA ALA A 94 23.15 10.33 7.22
C ALA A 94 21.63 10.41 6.98
N CYS A 95 21.20 10.63 5.74
CA CYS A 95 19.79 10.60 5.38
C CYS A 95 19.20 9.18 5.48
N SER A 96 19.96 8.16 5.08
CA SER A 96 19.55 6.75 5.20
C SER A 96 19.40 6.36 6.66
N ASP A 97 20.37 6.69 7.51
CA ASP A 97 20.31 6.42 8.95
C ASP A 97 19.09 7.09 9.61
N ALA A 98 18.76 8.32 9.19
CA ALA A 98 17.59 9.03 9.70
C ALA A 98 16.27 8.42 9.22
N ALA A 99 16.21 7.96 7.96
CA ALA A 99 15.06 7.24 7.41
C ALA A 99 14.86 5.91 8.14
N ASP A 100 15.91 5.13 8.30
CA ASP A 100 15.89 3.84 9.02
C ASP A 100 15.49 4.04 10.48
N ALA A 101 16.01 5.08 11.15
CA ALA A 101 15.58 5.41 12.51
C ALA A 101 14.08 5.76 12.58
N ALA A 102 13.53 6.45 11.57
CA ALA A 102 12.11 6.73 11.51
C ALA A 102 11.30 5.42 11.39
N LEU A 103 11.66 4.57 10.43
CA LEU A 103 11.04 3.25 10.18
C LEU A 103 11.11 2.33 11.42
N ASN A 104 12.27 2.23 12.06
CA ASN A 104 12.48 1.42 13.26
C ASN A 104 11.58 1.85 14.43
N ARG A 105 11.27 3.15 14.58
CA ARG A 105 10.31 3.62 15.62
C ARG A 105 8.89 3.10 15.40
N ALA A 106 8.55 2.71 14.18
CA ALA A 106 7.28 2.06 13.84
C ALA A 106 7.39 0.52 13.77
N GLY A 107 8.54 -0.06 14.14
CA GLY A 107 8.80 -1.50 14.03
C GLY A 107 8.97 -1.98 12.58
N ILE A 108 9.28 -1.06 11.65
CA ILE A 108 9.58 -1.38 10.26
C ILE A 108 11.09 -1.61 10.16
N ASP A 109 11.52 -2.87 10.26
CA ASP A 109 12.94 -3.21 10.15
C ASP A 109 13.43 -3.04 8.70
N SER A 110 14.68 -2.59 8.53
CA SER A 110 15.31 -2.24 7.24
C SER A 110 15.36 -3.37 6.19
N TYR A 111 15.14 -4.63 6.61
CA TYR A 111 15.09 -5.80 5.74
C TYR A 111 13.66 -6.17 5.28
N SER A 112 12.60 -5.63 5.89
CA SER A 112 11.23 -5.77 5.40
C SER A 112 10.84 -4.55 4.58
N ARG A 113 11.37 -4.44 3.35
CA ARG A 113 11.16 -3.28 2.47
C ARG A 113 9.72 -3.08 2.01
N ASP A 114 8.81 -4.01 2.28
CA ASP A 114 7.41 -3.85 1.94
C ASP A 114 6.68 -3.08 3.04
N SER A 115 6.94 -1.76 3.13
CA SER A 115 6.05 -0.83 3.85
C SER A 115 4.59 -0.99 3.45
N ASP A 116 4.38 -1.47 2.22
CA ASP A 116 3.09 -1.65 1.59
C ASP A 116 2.31 -2.83 2.19
N ALA A 117 2.97 -3.74 2.93
CA ALA A 117 2.31 -4.88 3.57
C ALA A 117 1.13 -4.48 4.44
N GLU A 118 1.29 -3.46 5.26
CA GLU A 118 0.20 -2.96 6.10
C GLU A 118 -0.93 -2.35 5.27
N ALA A 119 -0.61 -1.70 4.16
CA ALA A 119 -1.59 -1.11 3.25
C ALA A 119 -2.39 -2.19 2.50
N TYR A 120 -1.74 -3.23 1.97
CA TYR A 120 -2.41 -4.36 1.33
C TYR A 120 -3.27 -5.15 2.31
N HIS A 121 -2.79 -5.39 3.52
CA HIS A 121 -3.57 -6.06 4.56
C HIS A 121 -4.77 -5.22 5.02
N ALA A 122 -4.62 -3.90 5.08
CA ALA A 122 -5.73 -2.99 5.32
C ALA A 122 -6.73 -2.97 4.14
N ALA A 123 -6.25 -3.08 2.90
CA ALA A 123 -7.09 -3.21 1.71
C ALA A 123 -7.91 -4.50 1.72
N PHE A 124 -7.32 -5.61 2.16
CA PHE A 124 -8.04 -6.87 2.38
C PHE A 124 -9.18 -6.72 3.40
N LEU A 125 -8.88 -6.12 4.55
CA LEU A 125 -9.87 -5.85 5.58
C LEU A 125 -10.99 -4.95 5.05
N ALA A 126 -10.65 -3.95 4.25
CA ALA A 126 -11.60 -3.07 3.60
C ALA A 126 -12.52 -3.82 2.62
N LEU A 127 -11.99 -4.71 1.78
CA LEU A 127 -12.80 -5.55 0.88
C LEU A 127 -13.72 -6.50 1.66
N SER A 128 -13.20 -7.13 2.71
CA SER A 128 -13.99 -8.01 3.59
C SER A 128 -15.16 -7.24 4.21
N LYS A 129 -14.90 -6.03 4.73
CA LYS A 129 -15.94 -5.17 5.29
C LYS A 129 -16.92 -4.66 4.24
N ALA A 130 -16.43 -4.24 3.06
CA ALA A 130 -17.26 -3.81 1.94
C ALA A 130 -18.26 -4.91 1.52
N GLY A 131 -17.83 -6.17 1.58
CA GLY A 131 -18.69 -7.34 1.33
C GLY A 131 -19.84 -7.54 2.32
N THR A 132 -19.82 -6.88 3.48
CA THR A 132 -20.90 -6.95 4.48
C THR A 132 -21.85 -5.76 4.43
N LEU A 133 -21.50 -4.70 3.69
CA LEU A 133 -22.25 -3.46 3.63
C LEU A 133 -23.27 -3.48 2.48
N PRO A 134 -24.44 -2.84 2.64
CA PRO A 134 -25.38 -2.63 1.53
C PRO A 134 -24.76 -1.84 0.37
N ASP A 135 -24.01 -0.79 0.70
CA ASP A 135 -23.18 -0.02 -0.21
C ASP A 135 -21.72 0.01 0.28
N GLY A 136 -20.93 -0.97 -0.19
CA GLY A 136 -19.50 -1.06 0.08
C GLY A 136 -18.62 -0.35 -0.97
N ARG A 137 -19.21 0.34 -1.95
CA ARG A 137 -18.48 0.86 -3.12
C ARG A 137 -17.36 1.86 -2.75
N PRO A 138 -17.56 2.84 -1.84
CA PRO A 138 -16.49 3.78 -1.46
C PRO A 138 -15.28 3.06 -0.85
N LEU A 139 -15.54 2.10 0.04
CA LEU A 139 -14.50 1.31 0.69
C LEU A 139 -13.76 0.39 -0.28
N ALA A 140 -14.48 -0.23 -1.22
CA ALA A 140 -13.88 -1.04 -2.28
C ALA A 140 -13.01 -0.22 -3.23
N ARG A 141 -13.41 1.01 -3.57
CA ARG A 141 -12.59 1.93 -4.38
C ARG A 141 -11.27 2.25 -3.68
N ALA A 142 -11.33 2.66 -2.42
CA ALA A 142 -10.13 3.01 -1.67
C ALA A 142 -9.19 1.81 -1.46
N ALA A 143 -9.72 0.59 -1.35
CA ALA A 143 -8.92 -0.64 -1.32
C ALA A 143 -8.27 -0.93 -2.70
N LEU A 144 -9.03 -0.77 -3.78
CA LEU A 144 -8.57 -1.03 -5.14
C LEU A 144 -7.41 -0.10 -5.55
N ASP A 145 -7.41 1.13 -5.07
CA ASP A 145 -6.35 2.11 -5.30
C ASP A 145 -4.98 1.72 -4.73
N LEU A 146 -4.93 0.67 -3.89
CA LEU A 146 -3.69 0.13 -3.31
C LEU A 146 -3.15 -1.08 -4.06
N PHE A 147 -3.97 -1.75 -4.87
CA PHE A 147 -3.48 -2.85 -5.67
C PHE A 147 -2.55 -2.30 -6.76
N ALA A 148 -1.25 -2.60 -6.64
CA ALA A 148 -0.29 -2.31 -7.70
C ALA A 148 -0.72 -3.00 -8.99
N ASP A 149 -0.32 -2.44 -10.13
CA ASP A 149 -0.47 -3.11 -11.42
C ASP A 149 0.50 -4.31 -11.57
N ASP A 150 1.16 -4.76 -10.51
CA ASP A 150 1.99 -5.97 -10.49
C ASP A 150 1.40 -7.00 -9.50
N PRO A 151 0.69 -8.03 -10.00
CA PRO A 151 0.14 -9.11 -9.19
C PRO A 151 1.20 -9.95 -8.46
N MET A 152 2.42 -10.05 -9.01
CA MET A 152 3.50 -10.82 -8.42
C MET A 152 3.96 -10.18 -7.12
N TRP A 153 4.22 -8.86 -7.16
CA TRP A 153 4.59 -8.11 -5.96
C TRP A 153 3.47 -8.15 -4.90
N CYS A 154 2.21 -7.95 -5.31
CA CYS A 154 1.08 -8.06 -4.39
C CYS A 154 1.04 -9.45 -3.72
N SER A 155 1.32 -10.52 -4.46
CA SER A 155 1.26 -11.89 -3.95
C SER A 155 2.33 -12.18 -2.88
N ASP A 156 3.52 -11.58 -2.98
CA ASP A 156 4.55 -11.72 -1.94
C ASP A 156 4.13 -11.04 -0.66
N VAL A 157 3.61 -9.83 -0.82
CA VAL A 157 3.26 -8.98 0.29
C VAL A 157 2.07 -9.55 1.08
N ILE A 158 1.05 -10.07 0.40
CA ILE A 158 -0.13 -10.65 1.06
C ILE A 158 0.17 -12.00 1.73
N ARG A 159 1.19 -12.74 1.26
CA ARG A 159 1.67 -13.98 1.90
C ARG A 159 2.61 -13.70 3.07
N SER A 160 3.16 -12.50 3.16
CA SER A 160 3.87 -12.05 4.35
C SER A 160 2.88 -11.83 5.50
N ARG A 161 3.28 -12.18 6.73
CA ARG A 161 2.42 -12.01 7.92
C ARG A 161 2.08 -10.54 8.20
N GLY A 162 2.72 -9.57 7.55
CA GLY A 162 2.65 -8.16 7.95
C GLY A 162 3.13 -7.97 9.40
N ARG A 163 3.27 -6.72 9.84
CA ARG A 163 3.58 -6.42 11.25
C ARG A 163 2.36 -6.52 12.14
N ALA A 164 1.19 -6.20 11.58
CA ALA A 164 -0.11 -6.34 12.20
C ALA A 164 -1.01 -7.18 11.30
N PRO A 165 -0.83 -8.52 11.27
CA PRO A 165 -1.68 -9.40 10.47
C PRO A 165 -3.14 -9.20 10.85
N PHE A 166 -3.97 -8.86 9.87
CA PHE A 166 -5.39 -9.20 9.95
C PHE A 166 -5.50 -10.67 9.53
N THR A 167 -6.29 -11.46 10.24
CA THR A 167 -6.46 -12.88 9.90
C THR A 167 -7.22 -13.02 8.57
N TYR A 168 -6.64 -13.73 7.59
CA TYR A 168 -7.23 -13.89 6.24
C TYR A 168 -8.32 -14.96 6.18
N ASP A 169 -8.26 -15.96 7.06
CA ASP A 169 -9.06 -17.20 6.97
C ASP A 169 -10.57 -16.99 7.16
N THR A 170 -11.00 -15.80 7.61
CA THR A 170 -12.41 -15.50 7.86
C THR A 170 -13.20 -15.16 6.59
N ALA A 171 -12.54 -15.03 5.43
CA ALA A 171 -13.22 -14.61 4.20
C ALA A 171 -14.21 -15.64 3.65
N ALA A 172 -14.01 -16.94 3.93
CA ALA A 172 -14.88 -18.01 3.47
C ALA A 172 -16.33 -17.80 3.94
N GLU A 173 -16.48 -17.38 5.20
CA GLU A 173 -17.76 -17.21 5.88
C GLU A 173 -18.39 -15.83 5.69
N LEU A 174 -17.84 -14.97 4.81
CA LEU A 174 -18.41 -13.65 4.57
C LEU A 174 -19.88 -13.74 4.14
N THR A 175 -20.75 -13.24 5.00
CA THR A 175 -22.18 -13.07 4.77
C THR A 175 -22.51 -11.59 4.62
N GLY A 176 -23.66 -11.27 4.03
CA GLY A 176 -24.08 -9.90 3.83
C GLY A 176 -25.17 -9.80 2.76
N PRO A 177 -25.56 -8.57 2.38
CA PRO A 177 -26.58 -8.35 1.36
C PRO A 177 -26.24 -9.03 0.03
N GLY A 178 -27.27 -9.43 -0.70
CA GLY A 178 -27.17 -10.00 -2.05
C GLY A 178 -26.90 -8.96 -3.15
N THR A 179 -26.56 -7.72 -2.80
CA THR A 179 -26.32 -6.67 -3.80
C THR A 179 -25.09 -7.02 -4.65
N PRO A 180 -25.06 -6.68 -5.96
CA PRO A 180 -23.93 -7.01 -6.84
C PRO A 180 -22.58 -6.53 -6.30
N THR A 181 -22.53 -5.31 -5.75
CA THR A 181 -21.33 -4.73 -5.12
C THR A 181 -20.86 -5.54 -3.92
N ALA A 182 -21.77 -5.93 -3.00
CA ALA A 182 -21.40 -6.71 -1.84
C ALA A 182 -20.93 -8.12 -2.23
N VAL A 183 -21.58 -8.74 -3.22
CA VAL A 183 -21.16 -10.04 -3.78
C VAL A 183 -19.75 -9.96 -4.35
N ALA A 184 -19.46 -8.96 -5.18
CA ALA A 184 -18.14 -8.76 -5.78
C ALA A 184 -17.06 -8.55 -4.71
N ALA A 185 -17.31 -7.68 -3.72
CA ALA A 185 -16.34 -7.44 -2.65
C ALA A 185 -16.02 -8.72 -1.83
N ARG A 186 -17.04 -9.56 -1.56
CA ARG A 186 -16.82 -10.87 -0.91
C ARG A 186 -16.00 -11.82 -1.76
N LYS A 187 -16.22 -11.84 -3.09
CA LYS A 187 -15.42 -12.65 -4.01
C LYS A 187 -13.96 -12.18 -4.04
N ALA A 188 -13.73 -10.86 -4.06
CA ALA A 188 -12.38 -10.28 -4.01
C ALA A 188 -11.66 -10.67 -2.71
N ALA A 189 -12.32 -10.51 -1.56
CA ALA A 189 -11.77 -10.92 -0.27
C ALA A 189 -11.45 -12.43 -0.25
N ARG A 190 -12.38 -13.29 -0.67
CA ARG A 190 -12.11 -14.75 -0.73
C ARG A 190 -10.95 -15.12 -1.63
N ALA A 191 -10.82 -14.46 -2.78
CA ALA A 191 -9.66 -14.67 -3.65
C ALA A 191 -8.35 -14.26 -2.94
N MET A 192 -8.34 -13.14 -2.23
CA MET A 192 -7.15 -12.66 -1.52
C MET A 192 -6.74 -13.61 -0.38
N ALA A 193 -7.72 -14.14 0.36
CA ALA A 193 -7.49 -15.17 1.37
C ALA A 193 -6.92 -16.46 0.77
N ARG A 194 -7.41 -16.89 -0.40
CA ARG A 194 -6.83 -18.03 -1.13
C ARG A 194 -5.39 -17.78 -1.55
N ALA A 195 -5.09 -16.60 -2.09
CA ALA A 195 -3.73 -16.24 -2.47
C ALA A 195 -2.78 -16.25 -1.26
N ALA A 196 -3.25 -15.79 -0.09
CA ALA A 196 -2.47 -15.78 1.15
C ALA A 196 -2.19 -17.19 1.71
N ALA A 197 -3.05 -18.16 1.40
CA ALA A 197 -2.88 -19.55 1.82
C ALA A 197 -1.94 -20.36 0.92
N VAL A 198 -1.55 -19.83 -0.26
CA VAL A 198 -0.61 -20.51 -1.17
C VAL A 198 0.78 -20.60 -0.52
N PRO A 199 1.39 -21.80 -0.42
CA PRO A 199 2.72 -21.96 0.18
C PRO A 199 3.81 -21.12 -0.48
N PHE A 200 4.78 -20.65 0.30
CA PHE A 200 5.96 -19.95 -0.21
C PHE A 200 7.12 -20.94 -0.37
N LYS A 201 7.19 -21.66 -1.50
CA LYS A 201 8.18 -22.74 -1.72
C LYS A 201 8.93 -22.67 -3.05
N GLY A 202 8.37 -22.06 -4.09
CA GLY A 202 9.02 -21.91 -5.38
C GLY A 202 8.27 -20.99 -6.32
N ASP A 203 8.79 -20.86 -7.54
CA ASP A 203 8.26 -19.96 -8.56
C ASP A 203 6.84 -20.39 -9.00
N GLU A 204 6.54 -21.69 -9.04
CA GLU A 204 5.22 -22.20 -9.43
C GLU A 204 4.12 -21.72 -8.48
N GLU A 205 4.32 -21.86 -7.16
CA GLU A 205 3.35 -21.39 -6.16
C GLU A 205 3.32 -19.85 -6.09
N TRP A 206 4.43 -19.18 -6.40
CA TRP A 206 4.44 -17.72 -6.55
C TRP A 206 3.56 -17.26 -7.72
N TYR A 207 3.70 -17.88 -8.90
CA TYR A 207 2.86 -17.62 -10.06
C TYR A 207 1.39 -17.98 -9.83
N GLU A 208 1.12 -19.05 -9.09
CA GLU A 208 -0.24 -19.41 -8.68
C GLU A 208 -0.88 -18.31 -7.83
N ALA A 209 -0.19 -17.85 -6.77
CA ALA A 209 -0.68 -16.79 -5.90
C ALA A 209 -0.92 -15.49 -6.68
N ALA A 210 -0.02 -15.12 -7.59
CA ALA A 210 -0.18 -13.98 -8.46
C ALA A 210 -1.37 -14.10 -9.42
N GLY A 211 -1.62 -15.30 -9.96
CA GLY A 211 -2.83 -15.60 -10.75
C GLY A 211 -4.11 -15.37 -9.95
N ILE A 212 -4.14 -15.80 -8.69
CA ILE A 212 -5.27 -15.55 -7.78
C ILE A 212 -5.40 -14.04 -7.46
N MET A 213 -4.29 -13.30 -7.34
CA MET A 213 -4.34 -11.84 -7.12
C MET A 213 -5.00 -11.09 -8.27
N VAL A 214 -4.91 -11.57 -9.51
CA VAL A 214 -5.67 -10.98 -10.63
C VAL A 214 -7.18 -11.14 -10.42
N VAL A 215 -7.63 -12.25 -9.85
CA VAL A 215 -9.04 -12.46 -9.48
C VAL A 215 -9.47 -11.48 -8.38
N VAL A 216 -8.58 -11.17 -7.43
CA VAL A 216 -8.82 -10.13 -6.42
C VAL A 216 -9.05 -8.79 -7.08
N MET A 217 -8.12 -8.37 -7.94
CA MET A 217 -8.20 -7.08 -8.63
C MET A 217 -9.47 -6.99 -9.50
N TRP A 218 -9.86 -8.09 -10.15
CA TRP A 218 -11.06 -8.14 -10.99
C TRP A 218 -12.32 -7.87 -10.17
N HIS A 219 -12.55 -8.66 -9.13
CA HIS A 219 -13.74 -8.52 -8.29
C HIS A 219 -13.71 -7.24 -7.45
N ALA A 220 -12.52 -6.75 -7.07
CA ALA A 220 -12.38 -5.43 -6.44
C ALA A 220 -12.78 -4.31 -7.41
N GLY A 221 -12.42 -4.42 -8.70
CA GLY A 221 -12.89 -3.54 -9.77
C GLY A 221 -14.42 -3.51 -9.91
N GLU A 222 -15.04 -4.70 -9.96
CA GLU A 222 -16.50 -4.84 -9.98
C GLU A 222 -17.15 -4.20 -8.74
N ALA A 223 -16.61 -4.47 -7.55
CA ALA A 223 -17.09 -3.90 -6.29
C ALA A 223 -16.96 -2.37 -6.26
N ALA A 224 -15.87 -1.84 -6.81
CA ALA A 224 -15.62 -0.41 -6.96
C ALA A 224 -16.52 0.25 -8.02
N GLY A 225 -17.25 -0.53 -8.82
CA GLY A 225 -18.06 -0.03 -9.93
C GLY A 225 -17.20 0.60 -11.03
N LEU A 226 -16.01 0.06 -11.25
CA LEU A 226 -15.10 0.45 -12.32
C LEU A 226 -15.20 -0.54 -13.48
N PRO A 227 -14.87 -0.13 -14.72
CA PRO A 227 -14.81 -1.05 -15.86
C PRO A 227 -13.79 -2.18 -15.64
N SER A 228 -13.99 -3.28 -16.37
CA SER A 228 -13.13 -4.49 -16.36
C SER A 228 -11.64 -4.15 -16.48
N LEU A 229 -10.79 -4.96 -15.83
CA LEU A 229 -9.33 -4.84 -15.89
C LEU A 229 -8.72 -5.04 -17.28
N GLU A 230 -9.54 -5.35 -18.30
CA GLU A 230 -9.13 -5.50 -19.71
C GLU A 230 -8.28 -4.35 -20.26
N GLY A 231 -8.37 -3.14 -19.68
CA GLY A 231 -7.53 -2.00 -20.01
C GLY A 231 -6.15 -1.93 -19.34
N ARG A 232 -5.83 -2.86 -18.42
CA ARG A 232 -4.56 -2.85 -17.65
C ARG A 232 -3.53 -3.80 -18.27
N PRO A 233 -2.45 -3.29 -18.90
CA PRO A 233 -1.50 -4.09 -19.68
C PRO A 233 -0.90 -5.28 -18.90
N ASN A 234 -0.61 -5.09 -17.62
CA ASN A 234 0.08 -6.08 -16.77
C ASN A 234 -0.84 -7.21 -16.27
N CYS A 235 -2.16 -7.05 -16.35
CA CYS A 235 -3.12 -8.10 -15.98
C CYS A 235 -3.46 -9.01 -17.17
N ARG A 236 -3.11 -8.60 -18.40
CA ARG A 236 -3.56 -9.22 -19.65
C ARG A 236 -2.98 -10.62 -19.87
N ASP A 237 -1.72 -10.82 -19.50
CA ASP A 237 -1.02 -12.09 -19.67
C ASP A 237 -1.51 -13.15 -18.66
N HIS A 238 -1.88 -12.73 -17.46
CA HIS A 238 -2.46 -13.60 -16.44
C HIS A 238 -3.94 -13.91 -16.68
N LEU A 239 -4.73 -12.93 -17.15
CA LEU A 239 -6.13 -13.14 -17.53
C LEU A 239 -6.27 -14.22 -18.61
N ARG A 240 -5.39 -14.24 -19.62
CA ARG A 240 -5.39 -15.28 -20.67
C ARG A 240 -5.06 -16.68 -20.15
N ARG A 241 -4.33 -16.81 -19.04
CA ARG A 241 -3.89 -18.11 -18.49
C ARG A 241 -4.81 -18.67 -17.41
N PHE A 242 -5.52 -17.83 -16.66
CA PHE A 242 -6.29 -18.25 -15.48
C PHE A 242 -7.82 -18.26 -15.64
N THR A 243 -8.37 -17.73 -16.74
CA THR A 243 -9.83 -17.75 -16.99
C THR A 243 -10.26 -18.77 -18.06
N ASP A 244 -9.46 -19.80 -18.35
CA ASP A 244 -9.76 -20.83 -19.38
C ASP A 244 -10.23 -20.26 -20.73
N GLY A 245 -9.75 -19.07 -21.11
CA GLY A 245 -10.17 -18.40 -22.34
C GLY A 245 -11.61 -17.86 -22.35
N GLU A 246 -12.43 -18.12 -21.33
CA GLU A 246 -13.74 -17.49 -21.18
C GLU A 246 -13.59 -16.14 -20.48
N ILE A 247 -13.26 -15.13 -21.28
CA ILE A 247 -13.59 -13.74 -20.95
C ILE A 247 -15.08 -13.61 -21.25
N PRO A 248 -15.96 -13.36 -20.26
CA PRO A 248 -17.37 -13.12 -20.53
C PRO A 248 -17.47 -11.88 -21.40
N GLN A 249 -17.72 -12.06 -22.70
CA GLN A 249 -18.18 -10.96 -23.52
C GLN A 249 -19.55 -10.55 -22.99
N ARG A 250 -19.70 -9.27 -22.67
CA ARG A 250 -20.99 -8.67 -22.32
C ARG A 250 -22.02 -8.90 -23.41
#